data_AF-A0A9D9P2Q3-F1
#
_entry.id   AF-A0A9D9P2Q3-F1
#
_cell.length_a   1.000
_cell.length_b   1.000
_cell.length_c   1.000
_cell.angle_alpha   90.00
_cell.angle_beta   90.00
_cell.angle_gamma   90.00
#
_symmetry.space_group_name_H-M   'P 1'
#
loop_
_entity.id
_entity.type
_entity.pdbx_description
1 polymer ?
#
loop_
_entity_poly.entity_id
_entity_poly.type
_entity_poly.pdbx_seq_one_letter_code
_entity_poly.pdbx_strand_id
1 'polypeptide(L)'
;MTNATIIQVELLSGRYHAHVWGESQFAMAGPEWPPSPWRLLRALASAWFCAQPPLFPEDKRDSLLGALGRSGAPTLWLPRTSFHEIRYYDPIWDANAPTRAPHHDHFAVPEGGRFWFCFKTALPPDQRQLLAELLERLRYFGRSESRARLCLVNRNEPPSSDNIFVVTHHNS
;
A
#
# COMPACT_ATOMS: atom_id res chain seq x y z
N MET A 1 13.41 1.12 23.07
CA MET A 1 13.15 0.14 21.99
C MET A 1 11.70 0.30 21.58
N THR A 2 11.41 0.48 20.28
CA THR A 2 10.03 0.59 19.76
C THR A 2 9.36 -0.78 19.83
N ASN A 3 8.24 -0.89 20.57
CA ASN A 3 7.47 -2.14 20.72
C ASN A 3 6.60 -2.46 19.48
N ALA A 4 6.67 -1.63 18.44
CA ALA A 4 5.89 -1.74 17.22
C ALA A 4 6.76 -1.48 15.99
N THR A 5 6.35 -2.05 14.86
CA THR A 5 6.95 -1.80 13.56
C THR A 5 6.04 -0.87 12.78
N ILE A 6 6.53 0.34 12.52
CA ILE A 6 5.76 1.38 11.84
C ILE A 6 6.38 1.66 10.47
N ILE A 7 5.54 1.55 9.46
CA ILE A 7 5.89 1.80 8.06
C ILE A 7 5.12 3.03 7.61
N GLN A 8 5.84 4.05 7.15
CA GLN A 8 5.25 5.21 6.50
C GLN A 8 5.15 4.97 5.00
N VAL A 9 4.05 5.42 4.40
CA VAL A 9 3.90 5.60 2.97
C VAL A 9 3.79 7.10 2.68
N GLU A 10 4.62 7.59 1.77
CA GLU A 10 4.53 8.93 1.20
C GLU A 10 4.19 8.83 -0.28
N LEU A 11 3.01 9.33 -0.66
CA LEU A 11 2.57 9.45 -2.05
C LEU A 11 3.18 10.69 -2.67
N LEU A 12 4.00 10.49 -3.70
CA LEU A 12 4.71 11.57 -4.40
C LEU A 12 3.78 12.39 -5.30
N SER A 13 2.67 11.79 -5.74
CA SER A 13 1.60 12.47 -6.49
C SER A 13 0.44 12.93 -5.60
N GLY A 14 0.45 12.59 -4.31
CA GLY A 14 -0.69 12.78 -3.40
C GLY A 14 -1.92 11.91 -3.71
N ARG A 15 -1.85 11.03 -4.71
CA ARG A 15 -2.97 10.18 -5.14
C ARG A 15 -2.65 8.71 -4.94
N TYR A 16 -3.64 7.98 -4.46
CA TYR A 16 -3.56 6.54 -4.24
C TYR A 16 -4.65 5.83 -5.06
N HIS A 17 -4.19 5.12 -6.09
CA HIS A 17 -4.92 4.29 -7.01
C HIS A 17 -4.73 2.81 -6.63
N ALA A 18 -5.82 2.14 -6.31
CA ALA A 18 -5.81 0.72 -5.99
C ALA A 18 -7.17 0.08 -6.26
N HIS A 19 -7.16 -1.07 -6.93
CA HIS A 19 -8.35 -1.90 -7.08
C HIS A 19 -8.58 -2.75 -5.82
N VAL A 20 -9.84 -2.84 -5.38
CA VAL A 20 -10.29 -3.74 -4.33
C VAL A 20 -10.03 -5.16 -4.80
N TRP A 21 -9.40 -5.93 -3.94
CA TRP A 21 -9.07 -7.30 -4.26
C TRP A 21 -10.32 -8.15 -4.47
N GLY A 22 -10.36 -8.95 -5.54
CA GLY A 22 -11.48 -9.83 -5.86
C GLY A 22 -12.66 -9.16 -6.56
N GLU A 23 -12.62 -7.84 -6.78
CA GLU A 23 -13.62 -7.12 -7.56
C GLU A 23 -13.14 -6.88 -9.00
N SER A 24 -14.06 -7.01 -9.96
CA SER A 24 -13.80 -6.60 -11.34
C SER A 24 -13.60 -5.09 -11.41
N GLN A 25 -12.58 -4.65 -12.13
CA GLN A 25 -12.30 -3.22 -12.39
C GLN A 25 -13.50 -2.44 -12.95
N PHE A 26 -14.46 -3.14 -13.58
CA PHE A 26 -15.68 -2.55 -14.14
C PHE A 26 -16.85 -2.43 -13.16
N ALA A 27 -16.80 -3.14 -12.02
CA ALA A 27 -17.88 -3.19 -11.02
C ALA A 27 -17.54 -2.42 -9.73
N MET A 28 -16.36 -1.80 -9.69
CA MET A 28 -15.83 -1.12 -8.52
C MET A 28 -16.62 0.15 -8.16
N ALA A 29 -17.01 0.27 -6.89
CA ALA A 29 -17.66 1.49 -6.39
C ALA A 29 -16.67 2.59 -5.96
N GLY A 30 -15.36 2.29 -5.89
CA GLY A 30 -14.33 3.21 -5.44
C GLY A 30 -12.95 2.56 -5.33
N PRO A 31 -11.92 3.30 -4.91
CA PRO A 31 -10.59 2.72 -4.71
C PRO A 31 -10.57 1.87 -3.42
N GLU A 32 -9.62 0.94 -3.32
CA GLU A 32 -9.41 0.21 -2.07
C GLU A 32 -8.79 1.11 -1.00
N TRP A 33 -9.64 1.77 -0.21
CA TRP A 33 -9.22 2.59 0.91
C TRP A 33 -10.01 2.25 2.17
N PRO A 34 -9.36 2.02 3.31
CA PRO A 34 -7.91 2.02 3.52
C PRO A 34 -7.19 0.88 2.79
N PRO A 35 -5.88 1.03 2.48
CA PRO A 35 -5.12 -0.04 1.85
C PRO A 35 -5.12 -1.32 2.70
N SER A 36 -5.37 -2.49 2.09
CA SER A 36 -5.27 -3.76 2.79
C SER A 36 -3.82 -4.05 3.23
N PRO A 37 -3.64 -4.68 4.41
CA PRO A 37 -2.34 -5.16 4.84
C PRO A 37 -1.72 -6.16 3.86
N TRP A 38 -2.56 -6.98 3.22
CA TRP A 38 -2.13 -7.93 2.20
C TRP A 38 -1.42 -7.26 1.02
N ARG A 39 -1.89 -6.08 0.60
CA ARG A 39 -1.22 -5.32 -0.46
C ARG A 39 0.21 -4.96 -0.07
N LEU A 40 0.45 -4.56 1.17
CA LEU A 40 1.80 -4.26 1.67
C LEU A 40 2.68 -5.51 1.66
N LEU A 41 2.17 -6.64 2.16
CA LEU A 41 2.93 -7.90 2.17
C LEU A 41 3.31 -8.35 0.75
N ARG A 42 2.39 -8.25 -0.22
CA ARG A 42 2.69 -8.58 -1.62
C ARG A 42 3.66 -7.59 -2.27
N ALA A 43 3.58 -6.31 -1.94
CA ALA A 43 4.55 -5.32 -2.42
C ALA A 43 5.97 -5.67 -1.92
N LEU A 44 6.11 -6.02 -0.64
CA LEU A 44 7.38 -6.47 -0.06
C LEU A 44 7.91 -7.74 -0.73
N ALA A 45 7.05 -8.74 -0.94
CA ALA A 45 7.43 -9.96 -1.64
C ALA A 45 7.89 -9.68 -3.08
N SER A 46 7.15 -8.84 -3.81
CA SER A 46 7.53 -8.42 -5.17
C SER A 46 8.87 -7.69 -5.20
N ALA A 47 9.13 -6.80 -4.23
CA ALA A 47 10.40 -6.07 -4.14
C ALA A 47 11.59 -7.02 -3.96
N TRP A 48 11.40 -8.12 -3.23
CA TRP A 48 12.41 -9.17 -3.06
C TRP A 48 12.65 -9.95 -4.36
N PHE A 49 11.59 -10.39 -5.06
CA PHE A 49 11.73 -11.11 -6.34
C PHE A 49 12.40 -10.27 -7.44
N CYS A 50 12.21 -8.95 -7.41
CA CYS A 50 12.86 -8.03 -8.33
C CYS A 50 14.31 -7.69 -7.94
N ALA A 51 14.85 -8.19 -6.82
CA ALA A 51 16.22 -7.95 -6.41
C ALA A 51 17.20 -8.90 -7.10
N GLN A 52 18.14 -8.34 -7.87
CA GLN A 52 19.21 -9.08 -8.54
C GLN A 52 20.57 -8.42 -8.27
N PRO A 53 21.52 -9.13 -7.63
CA PRO A 53 21.34 -10.42 -6.97
C PRO A 53 20.36 -10.33 -5.78
N PRO A 54 19.83 -11.46 -5.28
CA PRO A 54 18.98 -11.47 -4.08
C PRO A 54 19.70 -10.84 -2.89
N LEU A 55 19.05 -9.88 -2.22
CA LEU A 55 19.65 -9.13 -1.08
C LEU A 55 19.92 -10.05 0.12
N PHE A 56 19.03 -11.01 0.34
CA PHE A 56 19.06 -11.96 1.45
C PHE A 56 18.53 -13.31 0.99
N PRO A 57 18.86 -14.39 1.70
CA PRO A 57 18.33 -15.70 1.37
C PRO A 57 16.81 -15.77 1.63
N GLU A 58 16.18 -16.74 0.96
CA GLU A 58 14.72 -16.87 0.91
C GLU A 58 14.08 -17.11 2.29
N ASP A 59 14.78 -17.80 3.19
CA ASP A 59 14.36 -18.05 4.57
C ASP A 59 14.15 -16.75 5.36
N LYS A 60 15.01 -15.74 5.17
CA LYS A 60 14.88 -14.43 5.82
C LYS A 60 13.65 -13.68 5.32
N ARG A 61 13.33 -13.76 4.02
CA ARG A 61 12.10 -13.19 3.43
C ARG A 61 10.87 -13.82 4.09
N ASP A 62 10.79 -15.14 4.13
CA ASP A 62 9.62 -15.85 4.66
C ASP A 62 9.45 -15.65 6.15
N SER A 63 10.56 -15.59 6.88
CA SER A 63 10.57 -15.25 8.31
C SER A 63 10.01 -13.83 8.56
N LEU A 64 10.42 -12.84 7.77
CA LEU A 64 9.91 -11.46 7.87
C LEU A 64 8.41 -11.36 7.50
N LEU A 65 8.01 -11.91 6.35
CA LEU A 65 6.62 -11.87 5.90
C LEU A 65 5.71 -12.64 6.88
N GLY A 66 6.18 -13.77 7.40
CA GLY A 66 5.51 -14.54 8.42
C GLY A 66 5.38 -13.78 9.75
N ALA A 67 6.41 -13.04 10.17
CA ALA A 67 6.35 -12.22 11.39
C ALA A 67 5.30 -11.09 11.27
N LEU A 68 5.26 -10.40 10.14
CA LEU A 68 4.24 -9.37 9.88
C LEU A 68 2.84 -9.98 9.75
N GLY A 69 2.68 -11.06 8.98
CA GLY A 69 1.39 -11.72 8.76
C GLY A 69 0.78 -12.33 10.03
N ARG A 70 1.61 -12.86 10.94
CA ARG A 70 1.14 -13.42 12.23
C ARG A 70 0.90 -12.37 13.31
N SER A 71 1.33 -11.13 13.12
CA SER A 71 1.16 -10.05 14.11
C SER A 71 -0.28 -9.50 14.19
N GLY A 72 -1.19 -10.06 13.40
CA GLY A 72 -2.55 -9.56 13.24
C GLY A 72 -2.61 -8.39 12.26
N ALA A 73 -3.81 -7.88 12.05
CA ALA A 73 -4.02 -6.73 11.19
C ALA A 73 -3.35 -5.47 11.77
N PRO A 74 -2.54 -4.75 10.98
CA PRO A 74 -1.96 -3.49 11.42
C PRO A 74 -3.05 -2.46 11.64
N THR A 75 -2.82 -1.61 12.63
CA THR A 75 -3.56 -0.37 12.77
C THR A 75 -3.04 0.62 11.73
N LEU A 76 -3.92 1.24 10.95
CA LEU A 76 -3.56 2.30 10.03
C LEU A 76 -3.79 3.66 10.66
N TRP A 77 -2.84 4.57 10.45
CA TRP A 77 -3.01 5.99 10.72
C TRP A 77 -3.21 6.69 9.39
N LEU A 78 -4.41 7.23 9.19
CA LEU A 78 -4.86 7.77 7.92
C LEU A 78 -5.22 9.24 8.12
N PRO A 79 -4.77 10.14 7.25
CA PRO A 79 -5.27 11.51 7.28
C PRO A 79 -6.70 11.56 6.73
N ARG A 80 -7.35 12.72 6.85
CA ARG A 80 -8.58 12.98 6.10
C ARG A 80 -8.36 12.69 4.62
N THR A 81 -9.27 11.94 4.02
CA THR A 81 -9.11 11.43 2.66
C THR A 81 -10.37 11.74 1.85
N SER A 82 -10.16 12.21 0.63
CA SER A 82 -11.24 12.42 -0.36
C SER A 82 -11.13 11.40 -1.49
N PHE A 83 -12.25 11.08 -2.13
CA PHE A 83 -12.33 10.07 -3.18
C PHE A 83 -12.78 10.71 -4.49
N HIS A 84 -12.13 10.32 -5.58
CA HIS A 84 -12.36 10.86 -6.90
C HIS A 84 -12.34 9.75 -7.95
N GLU A 85 -12.82 10.07 -9.15
CA GLU A 85 -12.75 9.21 -10.32
C GLU A 85 -12.27 9.99 -11.54
N ILE A 86 -11.56 9.31 -12.43
CA ILE A 86 -11.33 9.74 -13.80
C ILE A 86 -12.08 8.76 -14.70
N ARG A 87 -12.88 9.31 -15.63
CA ARG A 87 -13.58 8.54 -16.65
C ARG A 87 -13.00 8.87 -18.01
N TYR A 88 -12.61 7.85 -18.75
CA TYR A 88 -12.15 8.00 -20.13
C TYR A 88 -12.75 6.91 -21.01
N TYR A 89 -12.70 7.13 -22.32
CA TYR A 89 -13.37 6.31 -23.31
C TYR A 89 -12.35 5.82 -24.34
N ASP A 90 -12.04 4.53 -24.32
CA ASP A 90 -11.13 3.95 -25.29
C ASP A 90 -11.88 3.57 -26.57
N PRO A 91 -11.35 3.94 -27.76
CA PRO A 91 -11.97 3.58 -29.02
C PRO A 91 -11.83 2.08 -29.25
N ILE A 92 -12.96 1.39 -29.41
CA ILE A 92 -13.00 0.03 -29.93
C ILE A 92 -13.16 0.14 -31.44
N TRP A 93 -12.13 -0.32 -32.17
CA TRP A 93 -12.21 -0.40 -33.61
C TRP A 93 -13.04 -1.62 -34.02
N ASP A 94 -14.33 -1.41 -34.21
CA ASP A 94 -15.22 -2.35 -34.88
C ASP A 94 -15.48 -1.83 -36.31
N ALA A 95 -15.33 -2.72 -37.28
CA ALA A 95 -15.48 -2.45 -38.71
C ALA A 95 -16.89 -1.93 -39.07
N ASN A 96 -17.90 -2.18 -38.23
CA ASN A 96 -19.29 -1.83 -38.52
C ASN A 96 -19.85 -0.68 -37.66
N ALA A 97 -19.24 -0.36 -36.52
CA ALA A 97 -19.62 0.79 -35.69
C ALA A 97 -18.51 1.15 -34.69
N PRO A 98 -17.91 2.35 -34.73
CA PRO A 98 -16.97 2.76 -33.70
C PRO A 98 -17.70 2.83 -32.35
N THR A 99 -17.39 1.89 -31.46
CA THR A 99 -17.90 1.88 -30.08
C THR A 99 -16.82 2.37 -29.13
N ARG A 100 -17.21 2.89 -27.97
CA ARG A 100 -16.29 3.40 -26.95
C ARG A 100 -16.45 2.59 -25.67
N ALA A 101 -15.38 1.97 -25.19
CA ALA A 101 -15.38 1.31 -23.90
C ALA A 101 -15.19 2.36 -22.79
N PRO A 102 -16.10 2.48 -21.81
CA PRO A 102 -15.87 3.33 -20.65
C PRO A 102 -14.85 2.68 -19.70
N HIS A 103 -13.88 3.47 -19.27
CA HIS A 103 -12.90 3.09 -18.25
C HIS A 103 -13.05 4.02 -17.04
N HIS A 104 -13.09 3.40 -15.86
CA HIS A 104 -13.23 4.06 -14.58
C HIS A 104 -11.94 3.89 -13.78
N ASP A 105 -11.30 5.00 -13.42
CA ASP A 105 -10.13 5.02 -12.55
C ASP A 105 -10.46 5.76 -11.25
N HIS A 106 -10.71 4.99 -10.19
CA HIS A 106 -11.02 5.50 -8.87
C HIS A 106 -9.75 5.65 -8.02
N PHE A 107 -9.64 6.76 -7.29
CA PHE A 107 -8.47 7.03 -6.44
C PHE A 107 -8.81 7.83 -5.19
N ALA A 108 -8.00 7.62 -4.16
CA ALA A 108 -8.05 8.33 -2.89
C ALA A 108 -6.99 9.44 -2.88
N VAL A 109 -7.32 10.57 -2.25
CA VAL A 109 -6.43 11.72 -2.04
C VAL A 109 -6.33 11.98 -0.52
N PRO A 110 -5.38 11.33 0.15
CA PRO A 110 -5.11 11.58 1.57
C PRO A 110 -4.43 12.94 1.76
N GLU A 111 -4.93 13.73 2.72
CA GLU A 111 -4.35 15.03 3.08
C GLU A 111 -2.87 14.87 3.47
N GLY A 112 -2.01 15.73 2.91
CA GLY A 112 -0.56 15.64 3.10
C GLY A 112 0.12 14.44 2.42
N GLY A 113 -0.63 13.58 1.73
CA GLY A 113 -0.09 12.46 0.93
C GLY A 113 0.61 11.39 1.75
N ARG A 114 0.40 11.31 3.07
CA ARG A 114 1.12 10.38 3.96
C ARG A 114 0.17 9.58 4.83
N PHE A 115 0.47 8.30 5.01
CA PHE A 115 -0.24 7.42 5.93
C PHE A 115 0.68 6.34 6.46
N TRP A 116 0.27 5.63 7.51
CA TRP A 116 1.14 4.67 8.22
C TRP A 116 0.45 3.33 8.47
N PHE A 117 1.24 2.26 8.40
CA PHE A 117 0.89 0.94 8.92
C PHE A 117 1.62 0.72 10.24
N CYS A 118 0.89 0.31 11.26
CA CYS A 118 1.40 0.07 12.60
C CYS A 118 1.17 -1.38 12.98
N PHE A 119 2.21 -2.19 12.90
CA PHE A 119 2.18 -3.58 13.33
C PHE A 119 2.58 -3.66 14.80
N LYS A 120 1.76 -4.34 15.63
CA LYS A 120 2.02 -4.59 17.05
C LYS A 120 3.07 -5.70 17.25
N THR A 121 4.14 -5.65 16.47
CA THR A 121 5.27 -6.59 16.53
C THR A 121 6.58 -5.82 16.45
N ALA A 122 7.52 -6.18 17.32
CA ALA A 122 8.88 -5.68 17.27
C ALA A 122 9.73 -6.67 16.47
N LEU A 123 10.30 -6.21 15.36
CA LEU A 123 11.19 -7.03 14.54
C LEU A 123 12.62 -7.03 15.12
N PRO A 124 13.32 -8.18 15.12
CA PRO A 124 14.75 -8.25 15.38
C PRO A 124 15.56 -7.33 14.43
N PRO A 125 16.78 -6.91 14.81
CA PRO A 125 17.61 -6.00 14.01
C PRO A 125 17.78 -6.44 12.54
N ASP A 126 18.10 -7.71 12.31
CA ASP A 126 18.25 -8.27 10.96
C ASP A 126 16.97 -8.15 10.11
N GLN A 127 15.81 -8.47 10.69
CA GLN A 127 14.52 -8.37 9.99
C GLN A 127 14.14 -6.91 9.74
N ARG A 128 14.47 -6.02 10.68
CA ARG A 128 14.25 -4.58 10.52
C ARG A 128 15.10 -4.01 9.38
N GLN A 129 16.36 -4.43 9.27
CA GLN A 129 17.24 -4.04 8.18
C GLN A 129 16.71 -4.54 6.83
N LEU A 130 16.39 -5.84 6.72
CA LEU A 130 15.80 -6.41 5.51
C LEU A 130 14.52 -5.66 5.11
N LEU A 131 13.64 -5.36 6.07
CA LEU A 131 12.42 -4.61 5.80
C LEU A 131 12.72 -3.19 5.28
N ALA A 132 13.68 -2.47 5.87
CA ALA A 132 14.08 -1.15 5.38
C ALA A 132 14.55 -1.20 3.91
N GLU A 133 15.43 -2.15 3.59
CA GLU A 133 15.97 -2.32 2.24
C GLU A 133 14.87 -2.68 1.22
N LEU A 134 13.90 -3.53 1.58
CA LEU A 134 12.77 -3.84 0.71
C LEU A 134 11.87 -2.63 0.47
N LEU A 135 11.58 -1.84 1.50
CA LEU A 135 10.72 -0.66 1.40
C LEU A 135 11.33 0.42 0.50
N GLU A 136 12.64 0.64 0.58
CA GLU A 136 13.34 1.65 -0.25
C GLU A 136 13.32 1.34 -1.75
N ARG A 137 13.14 0.06 -2.11
CA ARG A 137 13.04 -0.39 -3.52
C ARG A 137 11.68 -0.13 -4.13
N LEU A 138 10.63 0.00 -3.32
CA LEU A 138 9.30 0.28 -3.81
C LEU A 138 9.24 1.70 -4.40
N ARG A 139 8.70 1.80 -5.64
CA ARG A 139 8.53 3.08 -6.36
C ARG A 139 7.08 3.54 -6.44
N TYR A 140 6.16 2.65 -6.12
CA TYR A 140 4.73 2.88 -6.08
C TYR A 140 4.09 1.94 -5.06
N PHE A 141 2.88 2.25 -4.63
CA PHE A 141 2.11 1.41 -3.73
C PHE A 141 0.64 1.39 -4.15
N GLY A 142 0.11 0.22 -4.50
CA GLY A 142 -1.15 0.12 -5.24
C GLY A 142 -0.87 -0.13 -6.71
N ARG A 143 -1.43 0.70 -7.57
CA ARG A 143 -1.09 0.74 -9.00
C ARG A 143 0.10 1.67 -9.28
N SER A 144 0.65 1.60 -10.48
CA SER A 144 1.81 2.40 -10.91
C SER A 144 1.57 3.92 -10.87
N GLU A 145 0.32 4.35 -10.99
CA GLU A 145 -0.10 5.76 -10.85
C GLU A 145 0.13 6.30 -9.43
N SER A 146 0.19 5.42 -8.43
CA SER A 146 0.41 5.72 -7.01
C SER A 146 1.89 5.75 -6.65
N ARG A 147 2.64 6.64 -7.31
CA ARG A 147 4.08 6.81 -7.04
C ARG A 147 4.30 7.09 -5.56
N ALA A 148 5.17 6.31 -4.92
CA ALA A 148 5.32 6.33 -3.48
C ALA A 148 6.76 6.07 -3.03
N ARG A 149 7.09 6.57 -1.85
CA ARG A 149 8.23 6.13 -1.04
C ARG A 149 7.72 5.49 0.23
N LEU A 150 8.34 4.41 0.65
CA LEU A 150 8.03 3.76 1.91
C LEU A 150 9.29 3.66 2.76
N CYS A 151 9.14 3.84 4.06
CA CYS A 151 10.25 3.73 5.00
C CYS A 151 9.79 3.28 6.38
N LEU A 152 10.73 2.75 7.16
CA LEU A 152 10.53 2.55 8.58
C LEU A 152 10.65 3.88 9.31
N VAL A 153 9.77 4.10 10.30
CA VAL A 153 9.84 5.27 11.16
C VAL A 153 10.03 4.86 12.62
N ASN A 154 10.83 5.64 13.34
CA ASN A 154 11.00 5.50 14.78
C ASN A 154 9.94 6.34 15.49
N ARG A 155 8.71 5.84 15.50
CA ARG A 155 7.57 6.51 16.14
C ARG A 155 6.74 5.48 16.89
N ASN A 156 6.03 5.91 17.94
CA ASN A 156 5.12 5.08 18.73
C ASN A 156 3.67 5.59 18.72
N GLU A 157 3.43 6.82 18.27
CA GLU A 157 2.14 7.51 18.29
C GLU A 157 1.80 8.08 16.92
N PRO A 158 0.52 8.30 16.57
CA PRO A 158 0.16 8.96 15.32
C PRO A 158 0.78 10.37 15.24
N PRO A 159 1.05 10.90 14.03
CA PRO A 159 1.41 12.30 13.87
C PRO A 159 0.42 13.23 14.58
N SER A 160 0.93 14.28 15.22
CA SER A 160 0.17 15.26 16.01
C SER A 160 -0.69 16.22 15.17
N SER A 161 -1.12 15.82 13.98
CA SER A 161 -2.05 16.59 13.16
C SER A 161 -3.48 16.25 13.54
N ASP A 162 -4.33 17.26 13.71
CA ASP A 162 -5.73 17.15 14.17
C ASP A 162 -6.63 16.23 13.33
N ASN A 163 -6.18 15.79 12.15
CA ASN A 163 -6.97 15.06 11.15
C ASN A 163 -6.53 13.60 10.93
N ILE A 164 -5.95 12.92 11.93
CA ILE A 164 -5.56 11.50 11.77
C ILE A 164 -6.57 10.55 12.41
N PHE A 165 -7.10 9.68 11.57
CA PHE A 165 -7.98 8.59 11.92
C PHE A 165 -7.19 7.30 12.14
N VAL A 166 -7.56 6.57 13.19
CA VAL A 166 -6.97 5.28 13.54
C VAL A 166 -7.94 4.19 13.11
N VAL A 167 -7.57 3.38 12.12
CA VAL A 167 -8.40 2.29 11.60
C VAL A 167 -7.74 0.95 11.88
N THR A 168 -8.47 0.01 12.44
CA THR A 168 -7.99 -1.37 12.60
C THR A 168 -8.78 -2.28 11.66
N HIS A 169 -8.09 -2.93 10.73
CA HIS A 169 -8.71 -4.01 9.94
C HIS A 169 -9.05 -5.15 10.91
N HIS A 170 -10.30 -5.60 10.91
CA HIS A 170 -10.66 -6.82 11.62
C HIS A 170 -10.57 -7.95 10.60
N ASN A 171 -9.76 -8.98 10.87
CA ASN A 171 -9.82 -10.20 10.07
C ASN A 171 -11.24 -10.75 10.22
N SER A 172 -11.99 -10.77 9.12
CA SER A 172 -13.27 -11.48 9.03
C SER A 172 -13.01 -12.97 8.89
#